data_AF-A0A351VLP5-F1
#
_entry.id   AF-A0A351VLP5-F1
#
_cell.length_a   1.000
_cell.length_b   1.000
_cell.length_c   1.000
_cell.angle_alpha   90.00
_cell.angle_beta   90.00
_cell.angle_gamma   90.00
#
_symmetry.space_group_name_H-M   'P 1'
#
loop_
_entity.id
_entity.type
_entity.pdbx_description
1 polymer ?
#
loop_
_entity_poly.entity_id
_entity_poly.type
_entity_poly.pdbx_seq_one_letter_code
_entity_poly.pdbx_strand_id
1 'polypeptide(L)'
;MLRSRDFWTVVFVGGLLGGLGVMLSVLGNPENSGICVSCFIENSAGALGLHDNVNMQYLRPELLGFVLGSTASAMFFREFRSRGGSAPLSRLFLGIFMIFGCAVFIGCPIKLFLRLSAGDLTAVAGVLGLLAGVWAGLKGLSNGVELATPKADSGSGGQLIPALFLLLLVFFIARPGFLLFSSKGSATQHAPWLIALAAGTLLGVLAQRSRFCITGSIRDTFLMGFRIAAAWGLLAFVTAALVLSVATGRFNAGLYGQPGAHLEYIWSFLGMGLVGWISVIIGGCPFRQLIKAGEGDADAGLVVVGMFIGGALAQSWGIAATADGVSLYGKVSILIGFILVATASLFFRQRQS
;
A
#
# COMPACT_ATOMS: atom_id res chain seq x y z
N MET A 1 -6.87 -12.23 -27.24
CA MET A 1 -6.42 -11.93 -25.86
C MET A 1 -5.83 -10.53 -25.74
N LEU A 2 -4.88 -10.10 -26.58
CA LEU A 2 -4.34 -8.72 -26.69
C LEU A 2 -5.35 -7.63 -27.13
N ARG A 3 -6.64 -7.96 -27.23
CA ARG A 3 -7.66 -7.14 -27.90
C ARG A 3 -8.92 -6.90 -27.05
N SER A 4 -8.96 -7.37 -25.80
CA SER A 4 -10.03 -6.96 -24.88
C SER A 4 -9.76 -5.54 -24.40
N ARG A 5 -10.81 -4.72 -24.29
CA ARG A 5 -10.71 -3.34 -23.77
C ARG A 5 -10.13 -3.31 -22.35
N ASP A 6 -10.40 -4.36 -21.57
CA ASP A 6 -9.90 -4.53 -20.20
C ASP A 6 -8.38 -4.72 -20.17
N PHE A 7 -7.80 -5.40 -21.16
CA PHE A 7 -6.35 -5.60 -21.25
C PHE A 7 -5.61 -4.26 -21.39
N TRP A 8 -6.01 -3.45 -22.36
CA TRP A 8 -5.40 -2.14 -22.61
C TRP A 8 -5.61 -1.18 -21.45
N THR A 9 -6.76 -1.26 -20.78
CA THR A 9 -7.02 -0.46 -19.57
C THR A 9 -6.02 -0.79 -18.47
N VAL A 10 -5.80 -2.08 -18.16
CA VAL A 10 -4.87 -2.50 -17.11
C VAL A 10 -3.42 -2.12 -17.46
N VAL A 11 -3.01 -2.29 -18.71
CA VAL A 11 -1.66 -1.89 -19.17
C VAL A 11 -1.46 -0.38 -19.05
N PHE A 12 -2.43 0.41 -19.51
CA PHE A 12 -2.38 1.87 -19.41
C PHE A 12 -2.32 2.33 -17.96
N VAL A 13 -3.17 1.78 -17.07
CA VAL A 13 -3.16 2.13 -15.65
C VAL A 13 -1.86 1.71 -14.96
N GLY A 14 -1.31 0.54 -15.29
CA GLY A 14 0.00 0.10 -14.81
C GLY A 14 1.12 1.09 -15.19
N GLY A 15 1.20 1.43 -16.48
CA GLY A 15 2.18 2.41 -16.97
C GLY A 15 2.01 3.80 -16.35
N LEU A 16 0.77 4.27 -16.19
CA LEU A 16 0.49 5.57 -15.56
C LEU A 16 0.85 5.57 -14.07
N LEU A 17 0.57 4.49 -13.33
CA LEU A 17 0.97 4.35 -11.92
C LEU A 17 2.50 4.39 -11.76
N GLY A 18 3.23 3.68 -12.62
CA GLY A 18 4.70 3.69 -12.61
C GLY A 18 5.24 5.07 -12.97
N GLY A 19 4.69 5.67 -14.01
CA GLY A 19 5.13 6.97 -14.49
C GLY A 19 4.84 8.11 -13.51
N LEU A 20 3.61 8.21 -13.00
CA LEU A 20 3.26 9.20 -11.98
C LEU A 20 4.02 8.98 -10.68
N GLY A 21 4.34 7.73 -10.33
CA GLY A 21 5.20 7.42 -9.19
C GLY A 21 6.57 8.09 -9.29
N VAL A 22 7.22 8.01 -10.44
CA VAL A 22 8.52 8.68 -10.68
C VAL A 22 8.36 10.18 -10.80
N MET A 23 7.37 10.65 -11.58
CA MET A 23 7.16 12.09 -11.80
C MET A 23 6.87 12.85 -10.49
N LEU A 24 6.08 12.27 -9.59
CA LEU A 24 5.83 12.88 -8.28
C LEU A 24 7.10 12.99 -7.44
N SER A 25 8.04 12.04 -7.56
CA SER A 25 9.35 12.15 -6.90
C SER A 25 10.21 13.26 -7.50
N VAL A 26 10.16 13.44 -8.83
CA VAL A 26 10.82 14.58 -9.51
C VAL A 26 10.24 15.92 -9.07
N LEU A 27 8.92 15.97 -8.85
CA LEU A 27 8.21 17.18 -8.44
C LEU A 27 8.32 17.50 -6.94
N GLY A 28 8.98 16.66 -6.14
CA GLY A 28 9.29 16.98 -4.74
C GLY A 28 9.03 15.85 -3.74
N ASN A 29 8.37 14.75 -4.13
CA ASN A 29 8.20 13.61 -3.22
C ASN A 29 9.54 12.93 -2.90
N PRO A 30 9.63 12.21 -1.77
CA PRO A 30 10.89 11.61 -1.37
C PRO A 30 11.43 10.66 -2.43
N GLU A 31 12.74 10.69 -2.61
CA GLU A 31 13.42 9.89 -3.62
C GLU A 31 13.08 8.41 -3.45
N ASN A 32 12.87 7.75 -4.59
CA ASN A 32 12.48 6.33 -4.67
C ASN A 32 11.20 5.96 -3.90
N SER A 33 10.46 6.94 -3.36
CA SER A 33 9.24 6.70 -2.59
C SER A 33 7.97 6.91 -3.40
N GLY A 34 8.00 7.78 -4.42
CA GLY A 34 6.92 8.02 -5.36
C GLY A 34 5.55 8.18 -4.70
N ILE A 35 4.70 7.15 -4.80
CA ILE A 35 3.34 7.04 -4.21
C ILE A 35 3.24 5.96 -3.12
N CYS A 36 4.23 5.90 -2.22
CA CYS A 36 4.31 4.90 -1.16
C CYS A 36 3.17 5.02 -0.13
N VAL A 37 2.17 4.15 -0.21
CA VAL A 37 1.01 4.19 0.70
C VAL A 37 1.36 3.97 2.17
N SER A 38 2.25 3.03 2.51
CA SER A 38 2.63 2.79 3.91
C SER A 38 3.31 4.02 4.51
N CYS A 39 4.28 4.57 3.78
CA CYS A 39 4.99 5.78 4.16
C CYS A 39 4.02 6.96 4.32
N PHE A 40 3.02 7.06 3.45
CA PHE A 40 2.06 8.15 3.46
C PHE A 40 1.10 8.05 4.64
N ILE A 41 0.75 6.83 5.05
CA ILE A 41 -0.06 6.57 6.24
C ILE A 41 0.74 6.88 7.50
N GLU A 42 2.01 6.51 7.58
CA GLU A 42 2.90 6.92 8.69
C GLU A 42 2.97 8.45 8.78
N ASN A 43 3.24 9.15 7.67
CA ASN A 43 3.25 10.62 7.64
C ASN A 43 1.92 11.25 8.07
N SER A 44 0.80 10.65 7.66
CA SER A 44 -0.54 11.16 7.98
C SER A 44 -0.90 10.87 9.44
N ALA A 45 -0.47 9.73 10.00
CA ALA A 45 -0.62 9.43 11.41
C ALA A 45 0.15 10.45 12.28
N GLY A 46 1.37 10.80 11.88
CA GLY A 46 2.14 11.85 12.54
C GLY A 46 1.50 13.24 12.43
N ALA A 47 0.96 13.58 11.25
CA ALA A 47 0.25 14.86 11.06
C ALA A 47 -0.98 15.00 11.94
N LEU A 48 -1.63 13.88 12.28
CA LEU A 48 -2.78 13.81 13.19
C LEU A 48 -2.38 13.71 14.67
N GLY A 49 -1.08 13.76 14.99
CA GLY A 49 -0.59 13.67 16.36
C GLY A 49 -0.68 12.27 16.98
N LEU A 50 -0.77 11.21 16.15
CA LEU A 50 -0.79 9.83 16.65
C LEU A 50 0.61 9.31 17.04
N HIS A 51 1.66 10.03 16.64
CA HIS A 51 3.04 9.79 17.05
C HIS A 51 3.87 11.08 16.98
N ASP A 52 4.98 11.13 17.71
CA ASP A 52 5.81 12.34 17.86
C ASP A 52 7.04 12.40 16.94
N ASN A 53 7.16 11.52 15.94
CA ASN A 53 8.27 11.58 14.99
C ASN A 53 8.20 12.86 14.12
N VAL A 54 9.00 13.85 14.49
CA VAL A 54 9.11 15.16 13.82
C VAL A 54 9.54 15.11 12.35
N ASN A 55 10.02 13.97 11.85
CA ASN A 55 10.42 13.79 10.44
C ASN A 55 9.28 13.25 9.55
N MET A 56 8.15 12.85 10.16
CA MET A 56 7.04 12.16 9.50
C MET A 56 5.67 12.76 9.90
N GLN A 57 5.53 14.08 9.85
CA GLN A 57 4.28 14.78 10.12
C GLN A 57 3.89 15.58 8.88
N TYR A 58 3.15 14.95 7.98
CA TYR A 58 2.56 15.63 6.84
C TYR A 58 1.34 14.85 6.33
N LEU A 59 0.17 15.49 6.34
CA LEU A 59 -1.03 14.87 5.79
C LEU A 59 -0.95 14.88 4.27
N ARG A 60 -0.71 13.71 3.67
CA ARG A 60 -0.35 13.59 2.25
C ARG A 60 -1.56 13.71 1.32
N PRO A 61 -1.64 14.73 0.45
CA PRO A 61 -2.79 14.93 -0.44
C PRO A 61 -3.01 13.78 -1.43
N GLU A 62 -1.96 13.06 -1.82
CA GLU A 62 -2.07 11.88 -2.68
C GLU A 62 -2.94 10.79 -2.03
N LEU A 63 -2.75 10.57 -0.72
CA LEU A 63 -3.50 9.58 0.06
C LEU A 63 -4.99 9.94 0.09
N LEU A 64 -5.29 11.22 0.30
CA LEU A 64 -6.66 11.76 0.25
C LEU A 64 -7.26 11.58 -1.14
N GLY A 65 -6.48 11.87 -2.17
CA GLY A 65 -6.86 11.69 -3.56
C GLY A 65 -7.20 10.24 -3.90
N PHE A 66 -6.43 9.25 -3.45
CA PHE A 66 -6.71 7.84 -3.76
C PHE A 66 -8.12 7.41 -3.29
N VAL A 67 -8.48 7.76 -2.06
CA VAL A 67 -9.78 7.40 -1.47
C VAL A 67 -10.89 8.22 -2.11
N LEU A 68 -10.76 9.55 -2.17
CA LEU A 68 -11.83 10.39 -2.73
C LEU A 68 -12.04 10.18 -4.23
N GLY A 69 -10.96 9.93 -4.98
CA GLY A 69 -11.04 9.59 -6.41
C GLY A 69 -11.71 8.24 -6.65
N SER A 70 -11.39 7.23 -5.83
CA SER A 70 -12.08 5.93 -5.93
C SER A 70 -13.55 6.02 -5.51
N THR A 71 -13.89 6.81 -4.48
CA THR A 71 -15.28 7.10 -4.10
C THR A 71 -16.04 7.81 -5.22
N ALA A 72 -15.47 8.88 -5.79
CA ALA A 72 -16.09 9.62 -6.87
C ALA A 72 -16.33 8.72 -8.10
N SER A 73 -15.35 7.89 -8.46
CA SER A 73 -15.50 6.88 -9.53
C SER A 73 -16.61 5.89 -9.21
N ALA A 74 -16.58 5.27 -8.02
CA ALA A 74 -17.56 4.27 -7.62
C ALA A 74 -18.99 4.85 -7.59
N MET A 75 -19.18 6.09 -7.14
CA MET A 75 -20.48 6.76 -7.17
C MET A 75 -20.93 7.08 -8.59
N PHE A 76 -20.06 7.65 -9.42
CA PHE A 76 -20.36 8.01 -10.80
C PHE A 76 -20.76 6.80 -11.65
N PHE A 77 -20.04 5.68 -11.50
CA PHE A 77 -20.35 4.43 -12.22
C PHE A 77 -21.37 3.55 -11.51
N ARG A 78 -21.97 4.00 -10.40
CA ARG A 78 -22.95 3.25 -9.60
C ARG A 78 -22.42 1.88 -9.11
N GLU A 79 -21.13 1.81 -8.86
CA GLU A 79 -20.41 0.65 -8.31
C GLU A 79 -20.18 0.77 -6.80
N PHE A 80 -20.49 1.93 -6.19
CA PHE A 80 -20.41 2.12 -4.75
C PHE A 80 -21.38 1.18 -4.02
N ARG A 81 -20.85 0.33 -3.13
CA ARG A 81 -21.64 -0.66 -2.38
C ARG A 81 -21.15 -0.75 -0.95
N SER A 82 -22.03 -0.44 -0.01
CA SER A 82 -21.79 -0.69 1.42
C SER A 82 -21.76 -2.21 1.64
N ARG A 83 -20.57 -2.73 1.96
CA ARG A 83 -20.37 -4.14 2.30
C ARG A 83 -19.44 -4.26 3.49
N GLY A 84 -19.65 -5.26 4.34
CA GLY A 84 -18.81 -5.45 5.52
C GLY A 84 -19.25 -6.58 6.42
N GLY A 85 -18.71 -6.57 7.64
CA GLY A 85 -19.15 -7.43 8.73
C GLY A 85 -18.46 -8.79 8.78
N SER A 86 -17.34 -8.95 8.07
CA SER A 86 -16.57 -10.19 8.17
C SER A 86 -15.30 -10.00 9.02
N ALA A 87 -15.05 -10.92 9.96
CA ALA A 87 -13.85 -10.97 10.82
C ALA A 87 -13.21 -9.59 11.15
N PRO A 88 -13.95 -8.64 11.74
CA PRO A 88 -13.57 -7.22 11.78
C PRO A 88 -12.27 -6.99 12.55
N LEU A 89 -12.11 -7.64 13.72
CA LEU A 89 -10.89 -7.57 14.52
C LEU A 89 -9.69 -8.15 13.77
N SER A 90 -9.86 -9.28 13.09
CA SER A 90 -8.77 -9.89 12.33
C SER A 90 -8.29 -8.96 11.22
N ARG A 91 -9.19 -8.28 10.51
CA ARG A 91 -8.80 -7.30 9.48
C ARG A 91 -8.09 -6.08 10.04
N LEU A 92 -8.52 -5.58 11.20
CA LEU A 92 -7.84 -4.51 11.92
C LEU A 92 -6.39 -4.90 12.25
N PHE A 93 -6.19 -6.04 12.92
CA PHE A 93 -4.86 -6.51 13.31
C PHE A 93 -3.99 -6.82 12.09
N LEU A 94 -4.54 -7.45 11.04
CA LEU A 94 -3.82 -7.68 9.79
C LEU A 94 -3.39 -6.35 9.13
N GLY A 95 -4.19 -5.28 9.25
CA GLY A 95 -3.81 -3.94 8.82
C GLY A 95 -2.60 -3.37 9.59
N ILE A 96 -2.57 -3.55 10.92
CA ILE A 96 -1.45 -3.13 11.77
C ILE A 96 -0.16 -3.85 11.35
N PHE A 97 -0.18 -5.18 11.30
CA PHE A 97 1.00 -5.98 10.96
C PHE A 97 1.44 -5.83 9.49
N MET A 98 0.52 -5.49 8.59
CA MET A 98 0.86 -5.12 7.22
C MET A 98 1.72 -3.85 7.20
N ILE A 99 1.43 -2.86 8.05
CA ILE A 99 2.28 -1.66 8.16
C ILE A 99 3.60 -1.98 8.85
N PHE A 100 3.66 -2.84 9.87
CA PHE A 100 4.94 -3.27 10.45
C PHE A 100 5.86 -3.92 9.41
N GLY A 101 5.31 -4.81 8.57
CA GLY A 101 6.05 -5.39 7.44
C GLY A 101 6.53 -4.35 6.44
N CYS A 102 5.72 -3.33 6.14
CA CYS A 102 6.12 -2.22 5.28
C CYS A 102 7.19 -1.33 5.93
N ALA A 103 7.08 -1.05 7.24
CA ALA A 103 7.97 -0.19 7.98
C ALA A 103 9.37 -0.80 8.14
N VAL A 104 9.43 -2.13 8.34
CA VAL A 104 10.72 -2.86 8.39
C VAL A 104 11.41 -2.89 7.04
N PHE A 105 10.67 -2.97 5.92
CA PHE A 105 11.26 -2.85 4.58
C PHE A 105 11.51 -1.39 4.13
N ILE A 106 10.92 -0.42 4.83
CA ILE A 106 10.87 1.00 4.47
C ILE A 106 10.10 1.22 3.14
N GLY A 107 9.00 0.51 2.94
CA GLY A 107 8.13 0.69 1.79
C GLY A 107 6.97 -0.28 1.66
N CYS A 108 6.02 0.07 0.79
CA CYS A 108 4.95 -0.83 0.36
C CYS A 108 5.32 -1.50 -0.98
N PRO A 109 4.51 -2.46 -1.50
CA PRO A 109 4.77 -3.11 -2.78
C PRO A 109 4.95 -2.12 -3.95
N ILE A 110 4.31 -0.95 -3.93
CA ILE A 110 4.54 0.08 -4.96
C ILE A 110 5.95 0.65 -4.86
N LYS A 111 6.35 1.07 -3.65
CA LYS A 111 7.70 1.60 -3.40
C LYS A 111 8.78 0.56 -3.69
N LEU A 112 8.53 -0.72 -3.40
CA LEU A 112 9.43 -1.83 -3.70
C LEU A 112 9.83 -1.86 -5.19
N PHE A 113 8.85 -1.83 -6.10
CA PHE A 113 9.15 -1.88 -7.53
C PHE A 113 9.64 -0.53 -8.07
N LEU A 114 9.27 0.60 -7.47
CA LEU A 114 9.86 1.91 -7.81
C LEU A 114 11.35 1.97 -7.44
N ARG A 115 11.73 1.51 -6.24
CA ARG A 115 13.12 1.36 -5.80
C ARG A 115 13.91 0.48 -6.76
N LEU A 116 13.38 -0.69 -7.08
CA LEU A 116 14.03 -1.60 -8.04
C LEU A 116 14.20 -0.93 -9.41
N SER A 117 13.19 -0.21 -9.89
CA SER A 117 13.23 0.51 -11.17
C SER A 117 14.18 1.72 -11.16
N ALA A 118 14.52 2.24 -9.98
CA ALA A 118 15.51 3.28 -9.80
C ALA A 118 16.95 2.73 -9.63
N GLY A 119 17.15 1.40 -9.69
CA GLY A 119 18.47 0.77 -9.60
C GLY A 119 18.86 0.29 -8.20
N ASP A 120 17.95 0.34 -7.23
CA ASP A 120 18.20 -0.19 -5.89
C ASP A 120 18.17 -1.72 -5.89
N LEU A 121 19.36 -2.33 -5.82
CA LEU A 121 19.54 -3.78 -5.79
C LEU A 121 19.13 -4.39 -4.45
N THR A 122 19.07 -3.61 -3.37
CA THR A 122 18.60 -4.11 -2.06
C THR A 122 17.12 -4.48 -2.09
N ALA A 123 16.36 -3.86 -3.00
CA ALA A 123 14.94 -4.14 -3.22
C ALA A 123 14.69 -5.57 -3.72
N VAL A 124 15.69 -6.26 -4.30
CA VAL A 124 15.55 -7.65 -4.78
C VAL A 124 15.16 -8.58 -3.64
N ALA A 125 15.72 -8.41 -2.45
CA ALA A 125 15.35 -9.20 -1.28
C ALA A 125 13.86 -9.01 -0.92
N GLY A 126 13.36 -7.77 -1.02
CA GLY A 126 11.96 -7.44 -0.84
C GLY A 126 11.06 -8.05 -1.92
N VAL A 127 11.51 -8.10 -3.19
CA VAL A 127 10.75 -8.75 -4.28
C VAL A 127 10.62 -10.23 -4.03
N LEU A 128 11.73 -10.92 -3.73
CA LEU A 128 11.71 -12.35 -3.40
C LEU A 128 10.82 -12.61 -2.18
N GLY A 129 10.88 -11.73 -1.18
CA GLY A 129 10.01 -11.77 0.00
C GLY A 129 8.54 -11.68 -0.39
N LEU A 130 8.16 -10.66 -1.15
CA LEU A 130 6.79 -10.45 -1.61
C LEU A 130 6.26 -11.65 -2.41
N LEU A 131 7.08 -12.19 -3.32
CA LEU A 131 6.73 -13.39 -4.10
C LEU A 131 6.49 -14.59 -3.17
N ALA A 132 7.40 -14.86 -2.24
CA ALA A 132 7.27 -15.97 -1.28
C ALA A 132 6.04 -15.81 -0.38
N GLY A 133 5.77 -14.60 0.10
CA GLY A 133 4.61 -14.27 0.91
C GLY A 133 3.29 -14.46 0.16
N VAL A 134 3.20 -13.97 -1.08
CA VAL A 134 2.02 -14.18 -1.93
C VAL A 134 1.80 -15.67 -2.20
N TRP A 135 2.86 -16.41 -2.48
CA TRP A 135 2.79 -17.86 -2.67
C TRP A 135 2.29 -18.59 -1.41
N ALA A 136 2.82 -18.24 -0.23
CA ALA A 136 2.36 -18.79 1.05
C ALA A 136 0.88 -18.49 1.31
N GLY A 137 0.44 -17.26 1.04
CA GLY A 137 -0.97 -16.86 1.12
C GLY A 137 -1.87 -17.63 0.15
N LEU A 138 -1.42 -17.84 -1.10
CA LEU A 138 -2.15 -18.64 -2.08
C LEU A 138 -2.29 -20.11 -1.65
N LYS A 139 -1.24 -20.68 -1.09
CA LYS A 139 -1.29 -22.03 -0.50
C LYS A 139 -2.25 -22.09 0.69
N GLY A 140 -2.36 -21.02 1.47
CA GLY A 140 -3.39 -20.87 2.49
C GLY A 140 -4.80 -20.93 1.89
N LEU A 141 -5.08 -20.08 0.90
CA LEU A 141 -6.37 -20.04 0.21
C LEU A 141 -6.74 -21.41 -0.40
N SER A 142 -5.80 -22.08 -1.07
CA SER A 142 -6.06 -23.42 -1.63
C SER A 142 -6.36 -24.48 -0.57
N ASN A 143 -5.97 -24.25 0.68
CA ASN A 143 -6.26 -25.12 1.82
C ASN A 143 -7.55 -24.73 2.57
N GLY A 144 -8.35 -23.81 2.03
CA GLY A 144 -9.63 -23.35 2.58
C GLY A 144 -9.50 -22.24 3.63
N VAL A 145 -8.37 -21.53 3.67
CA VAL A 145 -8.18 -20.38 4.55
C VAL A 145 -8.78 -19.14 3.91
N GLU A 146 -10.02 -18.80 4.28
CA GLU A 146 -10.66 -17.58 3.82
C GLU A 146 -11.22 -16.81 5.01
N LEU A 147 -10.96 -15.50 5.05
CA LEU A 147 -11.74 -14.63 5.93
C LEU A 147 -13.20 -14.71 5.48
N ALA A 148 -14.13 -14.63 6.44
CA ALA A 148 -15.55 -14.67 6.15
C ALA A 148 -15.90 -13.71 4.99
N THR A 149 -16.85 -14.10 4.15
CA THR A 149 -17.24 -13.29 3.00
C THR A 149 -18.02 -12.07 3.49
N PRO A 150 -17.67 -10.85 3.05
CA PRO A 150 -18.45 -9.66 3.37
C PRO A 150 -19.88 -9.82 2.89
N LYS A 151 -20.86 -9.52 3.74
CA LYS A 151 -22.26 -9.50 3.35
C LYS A 151 -22.62 -8.10 2.84
N ALA A 152 -23.59 -8.04 1.92
CA ALA A 152 -24.21 -6.76 1.60
C ALA A 152 -24.82 -6.23 2.91
N ASP A 153 -24.36 -5.06 3.34
CA ASP A 153 -24.83 -4.45 4.57
C ASP A 153 -25.90 -3.41 4.19
N SER A 154 -27.05 -3.46 4.88
CA SER A 154 -28.07 -2.42 4.77
C SER A 154 -27.66 -1.13 5.49
N GLY A 155 -26.57 -1.17 6.27
CA GLY A 155 -26.03 -0.04 7.02
C GLY A 155 -25.14 0.93 6.21
N SER A 156 -25.00 2.15 6.73
CA SER A 156 -24.16 3.24 6.20
C SER A 156 -22.66 3.06 6.46
N GLY A 157 -22.22 1.92 7.02
CA GLY A 157 -20.83 1.68 7.43
C GLY A 157 -19.80 1.90 6.32
N GLY A 158 -20.15 1.59 5.07
CA GLY A 158 -19.27 1.81 3.91
C GLY A 158 -18.97 3.28 3.60
N GLN A 159 -19.79 4.23 4.06
CA GLN A 159 -19.59 5.67 3.81
C GLN A 159 -18.66 6.33 4.84
N LEU A 160 -18.38 5.67 5.97
CA LEU A 160 -17.60 6.25 7.06
C LEU A 160 -16.16 6.60 6.65
N ILE A 161 -15.48 5.72 5.92
CA ILE A 161 -14.11 5.99 5.49
C ILE A 161 -14.05 7.08 4.41
N PRO A 162 -14.88 7.07 3.34
CA PRO A 162 -14.97 8.20 2.43
C PRO A 162 -15.26 9.53 3.13
N ALA A 163 -16.19 9.55 4.10
CA ALA A 163 -16.52 10.75 4.88
C ALA A 163 -15.33 11.22 5.74
N LEU A 164 -14.63 10.29 6.39
CA LEU A 164 -13.42 10.59 7.16
C LEU A 164 -12.34 11.22 6.26
N PHE A 165 -12.09 10.66 5.09
CA PHE A 165 -11.09 11.19 4.15
C PHE A 165 -11.49 12.55 3.57
N LEU A 166 -12.78 12.79 3.37
CA LEU A 166 -13.29 14.12 3.01
C LEU A 166 -13.06 15.13 4.14
N LEU A 167 -13.32 14.73 5.39
CA LEU A 167 -13.04 15.55 6.56
C LEU A 167 -11.54 15.87 6.70
N LEU A 168 -10.68 14.88 6.47
CA LEU A 168 -9.22 15.07 6.46
C LEU A 168 -8.78 16.05 5.36
N LEU A 169 -9.43 16.05 4.19
CA LEU A 169 -9.18 17.05 3.15
C LEU A 169 -9.59 18.46 3.61
N VAL A 170 -10.73 18.59 4.29
CA VAL A 170 -11.15 19.88 4.87
C VAL A 170 -10.13 20.35 5.91
N PHE A 171 -9.66 19.46 6.78
CA PHE A 171 -8.61 19.79 7.76
C PHE A 171 -7.28 20.17 7.11
N PHE A 172 -6.90 19.49 6.02
CA PHE A 172 -5.70 19.83 5.26
C PHE A 172 -5.75 21.28 4.73
N ILE A 173 -6.92 21.71 4.23
CA ILE A 173 -7.11 23.06 3.67
C ILE A 173 -7.24 24.11 4.80
N ALA A 174 -8.04 23.82 5.83
CA ALA A 174 -8.31 24.73 6.93
C ALA A 174 -7.12 24.90 7.90
N ARG A 175 -6.20 23.93 7.92
CA ARG A 175 -5.00 23.89 8.80
C ARG A 175 -5.32 24.19 10.27
N PRO A 176 -6.15 23.37 10.93
CA PRO A 176 -6.43 23.55 12.35
C PRO A 176 -5.14 23.33 13.17
N GLY A 177 -5.05 23.97 14.34
CA GLY A 177 -3.82 24.00 15.15
C GLY A 177 -3.33 22.64 15.68
N PHE A 178 -4.16 21.59 15.64
CA PHE A 178 -3.75 20.23 16.00
C PHE A 178 -3.03 19.49 14.86
N LEU A 179 -3.10 19.99 13.63
CA LEU A 179 -2.51 19.34 12.46
C LEU A 179 -1.03 19.74 12.35
N LEU A 180 -0.16 18.76 12.54
CA LEU A 180 1.28 18.96 12.63
C LEU A 180 1.94 18.88 11.25
N PHE A 181 2.90 19.77 11.02
CA PHE A 181 3.72 19.83 9.82
C PHE A 181 5.20 19.82 10.19
N SER A 182 5.92 18.81 9.72
CA SER A 182 7.36 18.68 9.91
C SER A 182 8.13 19.81 9.21
N SER A 183 9.19 20.28 9.86
CA SER A 183 10.16 21.23 9.28
C SER A 183 11.43 20.56 8.74
N LYS A 184 11.61 19.25 8.97
CA LYS A 184 12.75 18.45 8.50
C LYS A 184 12.30 17.03 8.14
N GLY A 185 13.15 16.27 7.45
CA GLY A 185 12.92 14.86 7.14
C GLY A 185 11.98 14.61 5.97
N SER A 186 11.54 13.35 5.81
CA SER A 186 10.78 12.90 4.64
C SER A 186 9.43 13.60 4.45
N ALA A 187 8.84 14.11 5.52
CA ALA A 187 7.59 14.86 5.49
C ALA A 187 7.72 16.23 4.79
N THR A 188 8.93 16.83 4.76
CA THR A 188 9.18 18.08 4.02
C THR A 188 9.35 17.88 2.51
N GLN A 189 9.64 16.64 2.10
CA GLN A 189 9.76 16.26 0.70
C GLN A 189 8.38 15.90 0.16
N HIS A 190 7.68 16.91 -0.37
CA HIS A 190 6.38 16.72 -0.99
C HIS A 190 6.25 17.50 -2.29
N ALA A 191 5.55 16.91 -3.26
CA ALA A 191 5.13 17.60 -4.46
C ALA A 191 4.13 18.74 -4.12
N PRO A 192 3.93 19.72 -5.01
CA PRO A 192 2.89 20.72 -4.84
C PRO A 192 1.53 20.07 -4.59
N TRP A 193 0.86 20.48 -3.50
CA TRP A 193 -0.30 19.77 -2.97
C TRP A 193 -1.44 19.61 -3.98
N LEU A 194 -1.63 20.58 -4.89
CA LEU A 194 -2.62 20.49 -5.97
C LEU A 194 -2.30 19.38 -6.97
N ILE A 195 -1.02 19.27 -7.37
CA ILE A 195 -0.58 18.22 -8.30
C ILE A 195 -0.65 16.86 -7.61
N ALA A 196 -0.23 16.78 -6.35
CA ALA A 196 -0.34 15.58 -5.54
C ALA A 196 -1.79 15.09 -5.41
N LEU A 197 -2.73 16.00 -5.11
CA LEU A 197 -4.15 15.68 -5.00
C LEU A 197 -4.76 15.28 -6.35
N ALA A 198 -4.43 15.99 -7.44
CA ALA A 198 -4.88 15.66 -8.79
C ALA A 198 -4.35 14.30 -9.26
N ALA A 199 -3.07 14.01 -9.04
CA ALA A 199 -2.49 12.71 -9.34
C ALA A 199 -3.10 11.60 -8.48
N GLY A 200 -3.29 11.85 -7.18
CA GLY A 200 -3.94 10.92 -6.26
C GLY A 200 -5.37 10.58 -6.67
N THR A 201 -6.18 11.60 -6.98
CA THR A 201 -7.57 11.42 -7.44
C THR A 201 -7.64 10.66 -8.76
N LEU A 202 -6.81 11.03 -9.74
CA LEU A 202 -6.72 10.31 -11.01
C LEU A 202 -6.36 8.83 -10.81
N LEU A 203 -5.33 8.55 -10.00
CA LEU A 203 -4.92 7.19 -9.68
C LEU A 203 -6.00 6.43 -8.91
N GLY A 204 -6.74 7.09 -8.02
CA GLY A 204 -7.88 6.53 -7.31
C GLY A 204 -8.99 6.08 -8.26
N VAL A 205 -9.39 6.95 -9.20
CA VAL A 205 -10.39 6.64 -10.24
C VAL A 205 -9.95 5.44 -11.08
N LEU A 206 -8.72 5.48 -11.58
CA LEU A 206 -8.20 4.45 -12.47
C LEU A 206 -7.99 3.10 -11.76
N ALA A 207 -7.52 3.10 -10.52
CA ALA A 207 -7.34 1.90 -9.72
C ALA A 207 -8.66 1.23 -9.35
N GLN A 208 -9.69 2.01 -9.04
CA GLN A 208 -11.05 1.51 -8.79
C GLN A 208 -11.60 0.78 -10.03
N ARG A 209 -11.47 1.39 -11.21
CA ARG A 209 -11.99 0.85 -12.48
C ARG A 209 -11.23 -0.37 -12.98
N SER A 210 -9.90 -0.29 -12.98
CA SER A 210 -9.05 -1.37 -13.49
C SER A 210 -8.91 -2.53 -12.51
N ARG A 211 -9.19 -2.30 -11.21
CA ARG A 211 -8.88 -3.23 -10.12
C ARG A 211 -7.41 -3.65 -10.11
N PHE A 212 -6.52 -2.86 -10.71
CA PHE A 212 -5.09 -3.17 -10.79
C PHE A 212 -4.40 -2.87 -9.45
N CYS A 213 -3.58 -3.81 -8.99
CA CYS A 213 -2.62 -3.59 -7.92
C CYS A 213 -1.44 -4.57 -8.07
N ILE A 214 -0.28 -4.21 -7.53
CA ILE A 214 0.95 -5.00 -7.70
C ILE A 214 0.80 -6.41 -7.11
N THR A 215 0.37 -6.51 -5.86
CA THR A 215 0.24 -7.81 -5.20
C THR A 215 -0.85 -8.68 -5.85
N GLY A 216 -1.95 -8.07 -6.32
CA GLY A 216 -2.96 -8.76 -7.12
C GLY A 216 -2.38 -9.28 -8.44
N SER A 217 -1.54 -8.49 -9.10
CA SER A 217 -0.89 -8.90 -10.35
C SER A 217 0.04 -10.08 -10.15
N ILE A 218 0.84 -10.09 -9.08
CA ILE A 218 1.69 -11.24 -8.72
C ILE A 218 0.83 -12.48 -8.44
N ARG A 219 -0.19 -12.33 -7.59
CA ARG A 219 -1.11 -13.42 -7.22
C ARG A 219 -1.78 -14.03 -8.45
N ASP A 220 -2.34 -13.18 -9.31
CA ASP A 220 -3.07 -13.61 -10.49
C ASP A 220 -2.12 -14.25 -11.51
N THR A 221 -0.88 -13.77 -11.60
CA THR A 221 0.19 -14.41 -12.41
C THR A 221 0.54 -15.80 -11.89
N PHE A 222 0.59 -16.01 -10.58
CA PHE A 222 0.81 -17.36 -10.02
C PHE A 222 -0.36 -18.31 -10.29
N LEU A 223 -1.60 -17.81 -10.32
CA LEU A 223 -2.78 -18.64 -10.54
C LEU A 223 -3.03 -18.99 -12.01
N MET A 224 -2.85 -18.04 -12.94
CA MET A 224 -3.19 -18.25 -14.35
C MET A 224 -2.05 -17.90 -15.34
N GLY A 225 -0.85 -17.60 -14.84
CA GLY A 225 0.32 -17.26 -15.66
C GLY A 225 0.23 -15.90 -16.36
N PHE A 226 1.08 -15.71 -17.37
CA PHE A 226 1.19 -14.48 -18.17
C PHE A 226 0.03 -14.25 -19.16
N ARG A 227 -1.03 -15.06 -19.07
CA ARG A 227 -2.21 -14.96 -19.95
C ARG A 227 -3.15 -13.83 -19.50
N ILE A 228 -3.02 -13.33 -18.27
CA ILE A 228 -3.86 -12.28 -17.69
C ILE A 228 -3.27 -10.89 -17.96
N ALA A 229 -4.14 -9.90 -18.18
CA ALA A 229 -3.79 -8.49 -18.27
C ALA A 229 -2.98 -7.96 -17.06
N ALA A 230 -3.18 -8.50 -15.85
CA ALA A 230 -2.53 -8.01 -14.64
C ALA A 230 -1.00 -8.15 -14.69
N ALA A 231 -0.47 -9.24 -15.25
CA ALA A 231 0.97 -9.43 -15.46
C ALA A 231 1.55 -8.34 -16.37
N TRP A 232 0.84 -8.00 -17.45
CA TRP A 232 1.21 -6.94 -18.39
C TRP A 232 1.09 -5.55 -17.78
N GLY A 233 0.11 -5.32 -16.90
CA GLY A 233 0.03 -4.10 -16.10
C GLY A 233 1.23 -3.91 -15.16
N LEU A 234 1.69 -4.99 -14.51
CA LEU A 234 2.89 -4.95 -13.68
C LEU A 234 4.15 -4.70 -14.52
N LEU A 235 4.26 -5.34 -15.69
CA LEU A 235 5.36 -5.07 -16.62
C LEU A 235 5.33 -3.62 -17.11
N ALA A 236 4.16 -3.09 -17.47
CA ALA A 236 3.99 -1.70 -17.87
C ALA A 236 4.37 -0.72 -16.75
N PHE A 237 4.01 -1.04 -15.49
CA PHE A 237 4.43 -0.28 -14.32
C PHE A 237 5.95 -0.22 -14.19
N VAL A 238 6.62 -1.37 -14.19
CA VAL A 238 8.08 -1.45 -14.01
C VAL A 238 8.81 -0.79 -15.18
N THR A 239 8.37 -1.04 -16.42
CA THR A 239 9.00 -0.45 -17.60
C THR A 239 8.83 1.06 -17.66
N ALA A 240 7.64 1.59 -17.38
CA ALA A 240 7.42 3.04 -17.31
C ALA A 240 8.25 3.69 -16.20
N ALA A 241 8.31 3.07 -15.02
CA ALA A 241 9.11 3.56 -13.91
C ALA A 241 10.61 3.54 -14.24
N LEU A 242 11.11 2.48 -14.86
CA LEU A 242 12.52 2.37 -15.27
C LEU A 242 12.89 3.41 -16.32
N VAL A 243 12.09 3.52 -17.39
CA VAL A 243 12.34 4.49 -18.47
C VAL A 243 12.35 5.91 -17.93
N LEU A 244 11.38 6.29 -17.09
CA LEU A 244 11.35 7.62 -16.50
C LEU A 244 12.45 7.83 -15.46
N SER A 245 12.85 6.81 -14.70
CA SER A 245 13.97 6.93 -13.75
C SER A 245 15.28 7.19 -14.49
N VAL A 246 15.51 6.51 -15.62
CA VAL A 246 16.67 6.76 -16.49
C VAL A 246 16.58 8.14 -17.13
N ALA A 247 15.43 8.50 -17.73
CA ALA A 247 15.24 9.77 -18.42
C ALA A 247 15.37 10.99 -17.50
N THR A 248 15.04 10.85 -16.21
CA THR A 248 15.11 11.94 -15.21
C THR A 248 16.40 11.92 -14.41
N GLY A 249 17.35 11.02 -14.72
CA GLY A 249 18.63 10.90 -14.02
C GLY A 249 18.53 10.36 -12.59
N ARG A 250 17.38 9.78 -12.23
CA ARG A 250 17.12 9.17 -10.90
C ARG A 250 17.61 7.73 -10.79
N PHE A 251 17.99 7.11 -11.90
CA PHE A 251 18.52 5.77 -11.92
C PHE A 251 19.95 5.72 -11.37
N ASN A 252 20.12 5.07 -10.21
CA ASN A 252 21.42 4.82 -9.60
C ASN A 252 21.52 3.33 -9.23
N ALA A 253 22.27 2.58 -10.03
CA ALA A 253 22.50 1.16 -9.79
C ALA A 253 23.48 0.96 -8.63
N GLY A 254 23.01 0.43 -7.51
CA GLY A 254 23.88 0.21 -6.36
C GLY A 254 23.20 -0.48 -5.18
N LEU A 255 24.03 -1.05 -4.30
CA LEU A 255 23.61 -1.66 -3.02
C LEU A 255 23.68 -0.67 -1.86
N TYR A 256 24.56 0.33 -1.93
CA TYR A 256 24.87 1.23 -0.82
C TYR A 256 24.30 2.63 -1.08
N GLY A 257 23.92 3.33 0.00
CA GLY A 257 23.48 4.73 -0.06
C GLY A 257 22.14 4.94 -0.77
N GLN A 258 21.33 3.89 -0.95
CA GLN A 258 20.04 3.99 -1.61
C GLN A 258 19.00 4.68 -0.71
N PRO A 259 18.25 5.68 -1.22
CA PRO A 259 17.22 6.38 -0.46
C PRO A 259 16.13 5.44 0.08
N GLY A 260 15.93 5.46 1.40
CA GLY A 260 14.90 4.65 2.06
C GLY A 260 15.14 3.15 1.96
N ALA A 261 16.41 2.73 2.07
CA ALA A 261 16.86 1.35 2.06
C ALA A 261 17.80 1.06 3.25
N HIS A 262 17.95 -0.22 3.58
CA HIS A 262 18.91 -0.73 4.56
C HIS A 262 19.49 -2.06 4.05
N LEU A 263 20.63 -2.48 4.58
CA LEU A 263 21.39 -3.65 4.08
C LEU A 263 21.00 -4.99 4.70
N GLU A 264 20.10 -4.99 5.68
CA GLU A 264 19.63 -6.23 6.32
C GLU A 264 18.61 -6.99 5.44
N TYR A 265 19.11 -7.70 4.42
CA TYR A 265 18.31 -8.36 3.39
C TYR A 265 17.30 -9.39 3.93
N ILE A 266 17.65 -10.13 4.98
CA ILE A 266 16.76 -11.14 5.59
C ILE A 266 15.49 -10.46 6.10
N TRP A 267 15.60 -9.30 6.75
CA TRP A 267 14.46 -8.58 7.28
C TRP A 267 13.67 -7.85 6.21
N SER A 268 14.32 -7.39 5.14
CA SER A 268 13.63 -6.93 3.93
C SER A 268 12.79 -8.04 3.29
N PHE A 269 13.34 -9.25 3.17
CA PHE A 269 12.64 -10.43 2.67
C PHE A 269 11.45 -10.81 3.56
N LEU A 270 11.68 -10.93 4.87
CA LEU A 270 10.64 -11.30 5.83
C LEU A 270 9.54 -10.23 5.93
N GLY A 271 9.89 -8.94 5.93
CA GLY A 271 8.94 -7.83 5.96
C GLY A 271 8.00 -7.84 4.75
N MET A 272 8.55 -7.95 3.54
CA MET A 272 7.73 -8.04 2.33
C MET A 272 7.01 -9.39 2.19
N GLY A 273 7.57 -10.48 2.73
CA GLY A 273 6.89 -11.77 2.83
C GLY A 273 5.65 -11.71 3.72
N LEU A 274 5.74 -11.05 4.87
CA LEU A 274 4.59 -10.82 5.74
C LEU A 274 3.52 -9.98 5.02
N VAL A 275 3.92 -8.89 4.38
CA VAL A 275 3.01 -8.03 3.60
C VAL A 275 2.33 -8.81 2.48
N GLY A 276 3.08 -9.64 1.75
CA GLY A 276 2.58 -10.49 0.67
C GLY A 276 1.52 -11.48 1.16
N TRP A 277 1.80 -12.19 2.25
CA TRP A 277 0.87 -13.16 2.83
C TRP A 277 -0.40 -12.48 3.31
N ILE A 278 -0.27 -11.42 4.12
CA ILE A 278 -1.42 -10.65 4.61
C ILE A 278 -2.26 -10.16 3.44
N SER A 279 -1.63 -9.52 2.45
CA SER A 279 -2.31 -8.95 1.28
C SER A 279 -3.14 -9.98 0.51
N VAL A 280 -2.73 -11.25 0.49
CA VAL A 280 -3.52 -12.32 -0.14
C VAL A 280 -4.75 -12.67 0.71
N ILE A 281 -4.60 -12.80 2.03
CA ILE A 281 -5.70 -13.11 2.96
C ILE A 281 -6.77 -12.01 2.96
N ILE A 282 -6.36 -10.73 3.07
CA ILE A 282 -7.30 -9.59 3.08
C ILE A 282 -7.72 -9.15 1.67
N GLY A 283 -7.17 -9.78 0.62
CA GLY A 283 -7.51 -9.52 -0.77
C GLY A 283 -7.07 -8.16 -1.31
N GLY A 284 -5.90 -7.65 -0.91
CA GLY A 284 -5.32 -6.42 -1.44
C GLY A 284 -4.13 -5.90 -0.62
N CYS A 285 -3.20 -5.22 -1.27
CA CYS A 285 -2.09 -4.51 -0.62
C CYS A 285 -2.53 -3.17 0.00
N PRO A 286 -1.66 -2.43 0.72
CA PRO A 286 -2.00 -1.13 1.32
C PRO A 286 -2.78 -0.18 0.40
N PHE A 287 -2.31 -0.03 -0.85
CA PHE A 287 -2.98 0.78 -1.85
C PHE A 287 -4.38 0.27 -2.19
N ARG A 288 -4.53 -1.05 -2.41
CA ARG A 288 -5.82 -1.61 -2.77
C ARG A 288 -6.84 -1.52 -1.63
N GLN A 289 -6.41 -1.57 -0.37
CA GLN A 289 -7.30 -1.42 0.78
C GLN A 289 -7.90 -0.01 0.85
N LEU A 290 -7.13 1.03 0.52
CA LEU A 290 -7.65 2.40 0.40
C LEU A 290 -8.69 2.53 -0.71
N ILE A 291 -8.40 1.96 -1.89
CA ILE A 291 -9.34 1.99 -3.02
C ILE A 291 -10.65 1.26 -2.68
N LYS A 292 -10.55 0.06 -2.07
CA LYS A 292 -11.73 -0.69 -1.62
C LYS A 292 -12.52 0.07 -0.56
N ALA A 293 -11.85 0.71 0.40
CA ALA A 293 -12.53 1.53 1.40
C ALA A 293 -13.27 2.70 0.74
N GLY A 294 -12.70 3.30 -0.32
CA GLY A 294 -13.37 4.31 -1.15
C GLY A 294 -14.60 3.79 -1.92
N GLU A 295 -14.61 2.51 -2.31
CA GLU A 295 -15.74 1.83 -2.98
C GLU A 295 -16.95 1.54 -2.04
N GLY A 296 -16.79 1.74 -0.73
CA GLY A 296 -17.82 1.42 0.28
C GLY A 296 -17.56 0.12 1.05
N ASP A 297 -16.37 -0.45 0.96
CA ASP A 297 -15.98 -1.67 1.68
C ASP A 297 -15.55 -1.34 3.12
N ALA A 298 -16.46 -1.56 4.08
CA ALA A 298 -16.21 -1.30 5.49
C ALA A 298 -15.14 -2.24 6.08
N ASP A 299 -15.01 -3.45 5.54
CA ASP A 299 -13.99 -4.41 5.95
C ASP A 299 -12.59 -3.96 5.52
N ALA A 300 -12.45 -3.44 4.30
CA ALA A 300 -11.23 -2.75 3.87
C ALA A 300 -10.99 -1.47 4.68
N GLY A 301 -12.07 -0.77 5.05
CA GLY A 301 -12.03 0.37 5.96
C GLY A 301 -11.40 0.06 7.32
N LEU A 302 -11.75 -1.07 7.93
CA LEU A 302 -11.11 -1.55 9.16
C LEU A 302 -9.63 -1.86 8.98
N VAL A 303 -9.24 -2.41 7.81
CA VAL A 303 -7.82 -2.56 7.49
C VAL A 303 -7.14 -1.19 7.44
N VAL A 304 -7.75 -0.19 6.78
CA VAL A 304 -7.20 1.18 6.71
C VAL A 304 -7.04 1.79 8.09
N VAL A 305 -8.03 1.66 8.98
CA VAL A 305 -7.89 2.09 10.38
C VAL A 305 -6.73 1.36 11.07
N GLY A 306 -6.63 0.05 10.88
CA GLY A 306 -5.51 -0.75 11.37
C GLY A 306 -4.16 -0.29 10.81
N MET A 307 -4.11 0.18 9.57
CA MET A 307 -2.91 0.74 8.97
C MET A 307 -2.52 2.08 9.61
N PHE A 308 -3.47 2.97 9.93
CA PHE A 308 -3.17 4.21 10.66
C PHE A 308 -2.64 3.92 12.07
N ILE A 309 -3.26 2.97 12.79
CA ILE A 309 -2.77 2.51 14.09
C ILE A 309 -1.38 1.89 13.94
N GLY A 310 -1.18 1.04 12.94
CA GLY A 310 0.11 0.43 12.64
C GLY A 310 1.19 1.46 12.33
N GLY A 311 0.86 2.54 11.60
CA GLY A 311 1.79 3.64 11.32
C GLY A 311 2.17 4.41 12.58
N ALA A 312 1.19 4.70 13.44
CA ALA A 312 1.41 5.29 14.76
C ALA A 312 2.36 4.44 15.61
N LEU A 313 2.03 3.16 15.77
CA LEU A 313 2.83 2.23 16.57
C LEU A 313 4.21 1.96 15.96
N ALA A 314 4.31 1.92 14.62
CA ALA A 314 5.58 1.66 13.95
C ALA A 314 6.63 2.72 14.29
N GLN A 315 6.20 3.97 14.38
CA GLN A 315 7.04 5.11 14.74
C GLN A 315 7.23 5.23 16.25
N SER A 316 6.15 5.15 17.04
CA SER A 316 6.21 5.32 18.51
C SER A 316 6.97 4.21 19.23
N TRP A 317 6.94 2.97 18.73
CA TRP A 317 7.65 1.84 19.34
C TRP A 317 9.02 1.57 18.68
N GLY A 318 9.46 2.42 17.75
CA GLY A 318 10.73 2.26 17.07
C GLY A 318 10.83 0.97 16.24
N ILE A 319 9.72 0.52 15.64
CA ILE A 319 9.65 -0.66 14.77
C ILE A 319 10.16 -0.34 13.37
N ALA A 320 9.92 0.88 12.89
CA ALA A 320 10.33 1.31 11.56
C ALA A 320 11.85 1.20 11.38
N ALA A 321 12.26 0.61 10.27
CA ALA A 321 13.68 0.52 9.93
C ALA A 321 14.21 1.87 9.45
N THR A 322 15.52 2.04 9.60
CA THR A 322 16.26 3.22 9.14
C THR A 322 17.43 2.78 8.26
N ALA A 323 18.18 3.74 7.71
CA ALA A 323 19.39 3.42 6.94
C ALA A 323 20.41 2.60 7.76
N ASP A 324 20.40 2.74 9.08
CA ASP A 324 21.28 2.03 10.01
C ASP A 324 20.89 0.56 10.20
N GLY A 325 19.69 0.16 9.75
CA GLY A 325 19.20 -1.21 9.84
C GLY A 325 17.84 -1.35 10.53
N VAL A 326 17.57 -2.57 10.97
CA VAL A 326 16.29 -2.94 11.58
C VAL A 326 16.46 -3.05 13.09
N SER A 327 15.64 -2.30 13.84
CA SER A 327 15.65 -2.33 15.30
C SER A 327 15.25 -3.70 15.85
N LEU A 328 15.59 -3.97 17.11
CA LEU A 328 15.17 -5.21 17.78
C LEU A 328 13.63 -5.32 17.82
N TYR A 329 12.92 -4.23 18.09
CA TYR A 329 11.45 -4.19 18.07
C TYR A 329 10.89 -4.47 16.68
N GLY A 330 11.52 -3.95 15.63
CA GLY A 330 11.20 -4.27 14.25
C GLY A 330 11.30 -5.77 13.98
N LYS A 331 12.43 -6.39 14.35
CA LYS A 331 12.67 -7.84 14.20
C LYS A 331 11.61 -8.68 14.90
N VAL A 332 11.33 -8.36 16.16
CA VAL A 332 10.32 -9.06 16.98
C VAL A 332 8.91 -8.90 16.38
N SER A 333 8.56 -7.70 15.91
CA SER A 333 7.23 -7.43 15.33
C SER A 333 6.94 -8.29 14.09
N ILE A 334 7.96 -8.54 13.24
CA ILE A 334 7.82 -9.40 12.06
C ILE A 334 7.58 -10.85 12.44
N LEU A 335 8.33 -11.37 13.41
CA LEU A 335 8.16 -12.75 13.89
C LEU A 335 6.77 -12.95 14.51
N ILE A 336 6.31 -12.01 15.33
CA ILE A 336 4.95 -12.02 15.89
C ILE A 336 3.92 -11.94 14.76
N GLY A 337 4.16 -11.11 13.73
CA GLY A 337 3.29 -11.01 12.56
C GLY A 337 3.13 -12.34 11.83
N PHE A 338 4.22 -13.07 11.60
CA PHE A 338 4.14 -14.41 10.99
C PHE A 338 3.38 -15.40 11.86
N ILE A 339 3.59 -15.39 13.18
CA ILE A 339 2.84 -16.23 14.12
C ILE A 339 1.35 -15.90 14.07
N LEU A 340 0.99 -14.60 14.07
CA LEU A 340 -0.39 -14.15 14.00
C LEU A 340 -1.04 -14.58 12.68
N VAL A 341 -0.37 -14.37 11.55
CA VAL A 341 -0.89 -14.75 10.24
C VAL A 341 -1.04 -16.27 10.11
N ALA A 342 -0.08 -17.04 10.62
CA ALA A 342 -0.15 -18.50 10.63
C ALA A 342 -1.31 -19.00 11.52
N THR A 343 -1.44 -18.47 12.73
CA THR A 343 -2.53 -18.84 13.66
C THR A 343 -3.89 -18.43 13.11
N ALA A 344 -4.03 -17.20 12.61
CA ALA A 344 -5.25 -16.75 11.92
C ALA A 344 -5.58 -17.68 10.74
N SER A 345 -4.58 -18.07 9.96
CA SER A 345 -4.77 -19.01 8.84
C SER A 345 -5.30 -20.36 9.32
N LEU A 346 -4.82 -20.87 10.45
CA LEU A 346 -5.32 -22.11 11.04
C LEU A 346 -6.75 -21.99 11.57
N PHE A 347 -7.10 -20.86 12.20
CA PHE A 347 -8.44 -20.61 12.74
C PHE A 347 -9.49 -20.42 11.64
N PHE A 348 -9.15 -19.73 10.56
CA PHE A 348 -10.06 -19.47 9.44
C PHE A 348 -10.04 -20.57 8.37
N ARG A 349 -9.32 -21.67 8.61
CA ARG A 349 -9.36 -22.84 7.74
C ARG A 349 -10.72 -23.51 7.88
N GLN A 350 -11.54 -23.47 6.84
CA GLN A 350 -12.77 -24.26 6.80
C GLN A 350 -12.37 -25.75 6.90
N ARG A 351 -12.78 -26.42 7.98
CA ARG A 351 -12.70 -27.87 8.05
C ARG A 351 -13.70 -28.40 7.03
N GLN A 352 -13.21 -28.97 5.94
CA GLN A 352 -14.03 -29.83 5.08
C GLN A 352 -14.49 -31.00 5.95
N SER A 353 -15.71 -30.92 6.48
CA SER A 353 -16.42 -32.03 7.12
C SER A 353 -17.11 -32.86 6.06
#